data_AF-A0A9D9CW77-F1
#
_entry.id   AF-A0A9D9CW77-F1
#
_cell.length_a   1.000
_cell.length_b   1.000
_cell.length_c   1.000
_cell.angle_alpha   90.00
_cell.angle_beta   90.00
_cell.angle_gamma   90.00
#
_symmetry.space_group_name_H-M   'P 1'
#
loop_
_entity.id
_entity.type
_entity.pdbx_description
1 polymer ?
#
loop_
_entity_poly.entity_id
_entity_poly.type
_entity_poly.pdbx_seq_one_letter_code
_entity_poly.pdbx_strand_id
1 'polypeptide(L)'
;DDKTQGVVFGKIGSILNVSANGSLMYQIPIEVPSGVNGMNPSIQLVYNSQAGNGIAGYGFNLSCVSSIYRARKNLFSDGKPDAIHLTDEDNIELDGARLILISGNNLADGSKYRTQEETYCDITFHSGDDKDGSYFSVVTKEGVTMVYGASGDARVESQTSGVPLIWLLTKVTDQNGNYMSYEYGLDDENGEFWLSKILYTGNENAKVAPTCAVDFTYDSGRKDSRLQFTAGSKLSSSKLLRTVEVKANGKLLKTYTLSYFFDGFYNKLKSITLSNDNEESLAPIVLNWSSLDKIIESAHKIEKSVFVPFAEDDDCYDEYSVLVDDFNNDGISDFIKTNSDLPTGFSAIEGVIVEWNLYLSRKTESGVMYEKAMEVPMDYFIGALLLHSLDINKDGKKDLIEVKRSGSYYWVDVLLNDGEGTFIRQNFETEIVLTDSDKSQLEFNDFDGDGFVEMLVLHKEETETYEDVDFADLYKIDIEGKLFSKISSFSYKRRYLTVDSRYSITDLNGNGLPEIYNRASHEAFEFDSNTKNFEKID
;
A
#
# COMPACT_ATOMS: atom_id res chain seq x y z
N ASP A 1 48.44 -29.53 -18.34
CA ASP A 1 47.74 -28.41 -17.69
C ASP A 1 47.99 -27.14 -18.47
N ASP A 2 47.08 -26.90 -19.41
CA ASP A 2 47.10 -25.78 -20.33
C ASP A 2 46.59 -24.51 -19.62
N LYS A 3 47.40 -23.45 -19.60
CA LYS A 3 47.11 -22.16 -18.96
C LYS A 3 46.28 -21.22 -19.85
N THR A 4 45.63 -21.73 -20.89
CA THR A 4 44.83 -20.94 -21.85
C THR A 4 43.33 -20.90 -21.55
N GLN A 5 42.84 -21.49 -20.46
CA GLN A 5 41.48 -21.20 -20.00
C GLN A 5 41.46 -19.83 -19.30
N GLY A 6 41.05 -18.82 -20.06
CA GLY A 6 40.94 -17.43 -19.62
C GLY A 6 40.01 -17.29 -18.43
N VAL A 7 40.59 -17.12 -17.25
CA VAL A 7 39.82 -16.65 -16.09
C VAL A 7 39.49 -15.19 -16.33
N VAL A 8 38.20 -14.85 -16.43
CA VAL A 8 37.78 -13.46 -16.55
C VAL A 8 37.96 -12.78 -15.19
N PHE A 9 38.84 -11.77 -15.13
CA PHE A 9 39.07 -10.97 -13.93
C PHE A 9 38.18 -9.73 -13.95
N GLY A 10 37.49 -9.46 -12.84
CA GLY A 10 36.64 -8.27 -12.70
C GLY A 10 35.58 -8.44 -11.62
N LYS A 11 34.89 -7.34 -11.29
CA LYS A 11 33.70 -7.34 -10.44
C LYS A 11 32.61 -6.49 -11.08
N ILE A 12 31.36 -6.85 -10.86
CA ILE A 12 30.23 -5.99 -11.22
C ILE A 12 30.28 -4.73 -10.33
N GLY A 13 30.19 -3.55 -10.94
CA GLY A 13 30.12 -2.29 -10.22
C GLY A 13 28.89 -2.21 -9.33
N SER A 14 29.04 -1.69 -8.12
CA SER A 14 27.90 -1.44 -7.23
C SER A 14 28.21 -0.32 -6.24
N ILE A 15 27.15 0.31 -5.75
CA ILE A 15 27.20 1.43 -4.81
C ILE A 15 26.28 1.09 -3.62
N LEU A 16 26.80 1.19 -2.41
CA LEU A 16 26.06 0.98 -1.16
C LEU A 16 26.06 2.28 -0.37
N ASN A 17 24.88 2.75 0.03
CA ASN A 17 24.72 3.94 0.85
C ASN A 17 23.56 3.76 1.84
N VAL A 18 23.51 4.63 2.83
CA VAL A 18 22.34 4.81 3.71
C VAL A 18 21.78 6.19 3.41
N SER A 19 20.48 6.26 3.15
CA SER A 19 19.79 7.52 2.86
C SER A 19 19.60 8.34 4.14
N ALA A 20 19.21 9.61 3.99
CA ALA A 20 18.92 10.49 5.12
C ALA A 20 17.74 10.01 5.98
N ASN A 21 16.83 9.19 5.43
CA ASN A 21 15.70 8.59 6.17
C ASN A 21 16.02 7.21 6.77
N GLY A 22 17.29 6.81 6.79
CA GLY A 22 17.75 5.56 7.39
C GLY A 22 17.55 4.30 6.54
N SER A 23 17.09 4.43 5.29
CA SER A 23 16.97 3.29 4.38
C SER A 23 18.32 2.83 3.83
N LEU A 24 18.53 1.52 3.76
CA LEU A 24 19.68 0.92 3.08
C LEU A 24 19.44 0.97 1.57
N MET A 25 20.33 1.63 0.84
CA MET A 25 20.28 1.78 -0.61
C MET A 25 21.43 1.02 -1.26
N TYR A 26 21.12 0.13 -2.21
CA TYR A 26 22.14 -0.58 -2.99
C TYR A 26 21.85 -0.48 -4.47
N GLN A 27 22.81 -0.01 -5.26
CA GLN A 27 22.65 0.28 -6.68
C GLN A 27 23.65 -0.54 -7.50
N ILE A 28 23.18 -1.18 -8.57
CA ILE A 28 23.98 -2.00 -9.46
C ILE A 28 23.75 -1.49 -10.89
N PRO A 29 24.66 -0.64 -11.40
CA PRO A 29 24.54 -0.11 -12.75
C PRO A 29 24.65 -1.20 -13.82
N ILE A 30 23.78 -1.12 -14.83
CA ILE A 30 23.88 -1.91 -16.05
C ILE A 30 24.72 -1.10 -17.04
N GLU A 31 25.90 -1.60 -17.36
CA GLU A 31 26.85 -0.89 -18.21
C GLU A 31 26.48 -1.02 -19.69
N VAL A 32 26.11 0.11 -20.29
CA VAL A 32 25.77 0.21 -21.72
C VAL A 32 26.88 0.91 -22.51
N PRO A 33 27.06 0.60 -23.81
CA PRO A 33 27.87 1.41 -24.71
C PRO A 33 27.50 2.90 -24.66
N SER A 34 28.49 3.77 -24.86
CA SER A 34 28.25 5.21 -24.87
C SER A 34 27.32 5.61 -26.00
N GLY A 35 26.32 6.43 -25.68
CA GLY A 35 25.44 7.03 -26.66
C GLY A 35 26.08 8.20 -27.39
N VAL A 36 25.47 8.61 -28.51
CA VAL A 36 25.89 9.80 -29.24
C VAL A 36 25.72 11.02 -28.32
N ASN A 37 26.78 11.83 -28.17
CA ASN A 37 26.79 13.00 -27.31
C ASN A 37 26.42 12.72 -25.82
N GLY A 38 26.67 11.50 -25.34
CA GLY A 38 26.33 11.11 -23.96
C GLY A 38 24.85 10.75 -23.74
N MET A 39 24.04 10.66 -24.80
CA MET A 39 22.66 10.17 -24.73
C MET A 39 22.62 8.63 -24.60
N ASN A 40 22.96 8.12 -23.42
CA ASN A 40 22.80 6.72 -23.06
C ASN A 40 21.72 6.55 -21.99
N PRO A 41 20.99 5.42 -22.00
CA PRO A 41 20.04 5.14 -20.93
C PRO A 41 20.77 4.91 -19.60
N SER A 42 20.22 5.46 -18.51
CA SER A 42 20.72 5.23 -17.15
C SER A 42 19.94 4.09 -16.51
N ILE A 43 20.49 2.87 -16.59
CA ILE A 43 19.84 1.64 -16.15
C ILE A 43 20.55 1.10 -14.92
N GLN A 44 19.80 0.90 -13.83
CA GLN A 44 20.34 0.36 -12.58
C GLN A 44 19.31 -0.56 -11.92
N LEU A 45 19.79 -1.64 -11.31
CA LEU A 45 19.02 -2.36 -10.30
C LEU A 45 19.20 -1.63 -8.97
N VAL A 46 18.09 -1.23 -8.36
CA VAL A 46 18.10 -0.43 -7.14
C VAL A 46 17.36 -1.17 -6.05
N TYR A 47 18.05 -1.40 -4.95
CA TYR A 47 17.49 -1.87 -3.70
C TYR A 47 17.24 -0.70 -2.76
N ASN A 48 16.09 -0.74 -2.09
CA ASN A 48 15.78 0.11 -0.94
C ASN A 48 15.14 -0.78 0.14
N SER A 49 15.67 -0.76 1.37
CA SER A 49 15.14 -1.58 2.47
C SER A 49 13.72 -1.23 2.90
N GLN A 50 13.22 -0.05 2.52
CA GLN A 50 11.84 0.40 2.74
C GLN A 50 10.94 0.16 1.50
N ALA A 51 11.51 -0.29 0.37
CA ALA A 51 10.70 -0.60 -0.81
C ALA A 51 9.99 -1.96 -0.65
N GLY A 52 8.76 -2.02 -1.14
CA GLY A 52 7.97 -3.24 -1.20
C GLY A 52 8.37 -4.16 -2.35
N ASN A 53 7.39 -4.91 -2.86
CA ASN A 53 7.65 -5.89 -3.91
C ASN A 53 7.87 -5.21 -5.27
N GLY A 54 9.02 -5.42 -5.90
CA GLY A 54 9.41 -4.75 -7.14
C GLY A 54 9.53 -5.69 -8.33
N ILE A 55 9.81 -5.13 -9.51
CA ILE A 55 9.95 -5.90 -10.76
C ILE A 55 11.16 -6.85 -10.74
N ALA A 56 12.16 -6.57 -9.89
CA ALA A 56 13.36 -7.39 -9.70
C ALA A 56 13.39 -8.07 -8.32
N GLY A 57 12.20 -8.36 -7.77
CA GLY A 57 12.01 -9.02 -6.47
C GLY A 57 11.81 -8.04 -5.31
N TYR A 58 11.61 -8.58 -4.11
CA TYR A 58 11.33 -7.78 -2.92
C TYR A 58 12.44 -6.76 -2.63
N GLY A 59 12.06 -5.49 -2.48
CA GLY A 59 12.95 -4.36 -2.26
C GLY A 59 13.77 -3.91 -3.48
N PHE A 60 13.76 -4.68 -4.59
CA PHE A 60 14.56 -4.41 -5.79
C PHE A 60 13.68 -3.95 -6.96
N ASN A 61 14.05 -2.82 -7.56
CA ASN A 61 13.40 -2.25 -8.74
C ASN A 61 14.41 -1.86 -9.82
N LEU A 62 13.88 -1.45 -10.98
CA LEU A 62 14.65 -0.97 -12.13
C LEU A 62 14.51 0.56 -12.24
N SER A 63 15.62 1.30 -12.27
CA SER A 63 15.61 2.77 -12.20
C SER A 63 15.30 3.51 -13.51
N CYS A 64 15.18 2.80 -14.64
CA CYS A 64 15.06 3.41 -15.97
C CYS A 64 13.63 3.50 -16.48
N VAL A 65 12.65 3.31 -15.60
CA VAL A 65 11.22 3.45 -15.90
C VAL A 65 10.75 4.75 -15.28
N SER A 66 9.99 5.53 -16.03
CA SER A 66 9.37 6.77 -15.60
C SER A 66 7.94 6.80 -16.16
N SER A 67 7.02 7.36 -15.40
CA SER A 67 5.61 7.42 -15.81
C SER A 67 4.91 8.65 -15.26
N ILE A 68 3.88 9.05 -15.98
CA ILE A 68 2.86 9.98 -15.51
C ILE A 68 1.61 9.15 -15.24
N TYR A 69 0.94 9.34 -14.11
CA TYR A 69 -0.24 8.57 -13.76
C TYR A 69 -1.26 9.40 -12.99
N ARG A 70 -2.52 8.94 -13.00
CA ARG A 70 -3.60 9.53 -12.20
C ARG A 70 -3.40 9.22 -10.72
N ALA A 71 -3.60 10.23 -9.88
CA ALA A 71 -3.41 10.13 -8.43
C ALA A 71 -4.67 10.57 -7.67
N ARG A 72 -4.86 9.97 -6.50
CA ARG A 72 -5.95 10.32 -5.57
C ARG A 72 -5.80 11.75 -5.03
N LYS A 73 -6.89 12.33 -4.53
CA LYS A 73 -6.82 13.57 -3.74
C LYS A 73 -6.39 13.23 -2.32
N ASN A 74 -5.67 14.15 -1.69
CA ASN A 74 -5.23 13.98 -0.30
C ASN A 74 -5.55 15.23 0.52
N LEU A 75 -5.66 15.06 1.84
CA LEU A 75 -6.04 16.15 2.74
C LEU A 75 -5.07 17.34 2.68
N PHE A 76 -3.78 17.06 2.56
CA PHE A 76 -2.72 18.09 2.57
C PHE A 76 -2.78 19.04 1.36
N SER A 77 -2.90 18.49 0.15
CA SER A 77 -2.88 19.25 -1.10
C SER A 77 -4.27 19.69 -1.57
N ASP A 78 -5.32 18.91 -1.28
CA ASP A 78 -6.68 19.14 -1.81
C ASP A 78 -7.70 19.59 -0.76
N GLY A 79 -7.36 19.54 0.53
CA GLY A 79 -8.29 19.80 1.63
C GLY A 79 -9.33 18.69 1.86
N LYS A 80 -9.28 17.62 1.07
CA LYS A 80 -10.09 16.40 1.25
C LYS A 80 -9.43 15.18 0.61
N PRO A 81 -9.57 13.98 1.19
CA PRO A 81 -9.35 12.75 0.46
C PRO A 81 -10.47 12.54 -0.57
N ASP A 82 -10.13 11.98 -1.73
CA ASP A 82 -11.07 11.64 -2.80
C ASP A 82 -10.43 10.59 -3.72
N ALA A 83 -11.22 9.66 -4.23
CA ALA A 83 -10.75 8.60 -5.12
C ALA A 83 -10.43 9.12 -6.53
N ILE A 84 -9.85 8.25 -7.37
CA ILE A 84 -9.67 8.50 -8.80
C ILE A 84 -11.00 8.19 -9.50
N HIS A 85 -11.54 9.15 -10.23
CA HIS A 85 -12.85 9.05 -10.89
C HIS A 85 -12.75 8.80 -12.40
N LEU A 86 -11.54 8.78 -12.96
CA LEU A 86 -11.28 8.67 -14.41
C LEU A 86 -11.86 9.84 -15.20
N THR A 87 -11.86 11.03 -14.59
CA THR A 87 -12.40 12.27 -15.17
C THR A 87 -11.32 13.35 -15.27
N ASP A 88 -11.69 14.52 -15.78
CA ASP A 88 -10.76 15.64 -15.91
C ASP A 88 -10.47 16.34 -14.57
N GLU A 89 -11.12 15.94 -13.49
CA GLU A 89 -10.89 16.49 -12.15
C GLU A 89 -9.86 15.70 -11.34
N ASP A 90 -9.33 14.61 -11.89
CA ASP A 90 -8.30 13.78 -11.25
C ASP A 90 -6.95 14.50 -11.21
N ASN A 91 -6.19 14.20 -10.16
CA ASN A 91 -4.82 14.67 -10.07
C ASN A 91 -3.89 13.82 -10.92
N ILE A 92 -2.75 14.41 -11.28
CA ILE A 92 -1.71 13.75 -12.07
C ILE A 92 -0.38 13.88 -11.34
N GLU A 93 0.40 12.82 -11.35
CA GLU A 93 1.76 12.77 -10.80
C GLU A 93 2.75 12.33 -11.87
N LEU A 94 3.94 12.94 -11.88
CA LEU A 94 5.11 12.51 -12.64
C LEU A 94 6.11 11.90 -11.66
N ASP A 95 6.32 10.59 -11.73
CA ASP A 95 7.25 9.86 -10.84
C ASP A 95 7.00 10.16 -9.34
N GLY A 96 5.73 10.31 -8.93
CA GLY A 96 5.33 10.68 -7.57
C GLY A 96 5.29 12.18 -7.28
N ALA A 97 5.80 13.02 -8.18
CA ALA A 97 5.72 14.47 -8.04
C ALA A 97 4.39 14.99 -8.62
N ARG A 98 3.56 15.57 -7.76
CA ARG A 98 2.26 16.12 -8.16
C ARG A 98 2.37 17.22 -9.20
N LEU A 99 1.53 17.17 -10.21
CA LEU A 99 1.41 18.17 -11.25
C LEU A 99 0.34 19.22 -10.89
N ILE A 100 0.73 20.48 -10.99
CA ILE A 100 -0.10 21.67 -10.77
C ILE A 100 -0.40 22.30 -12.11
N LEU A 101 -1.68 22.44 -12.44
CA LEU A 101 -2.14 23.10 -13.66
C LEU A 101 -1.79 24.60 -13.60
N ILE A 102 -1.05 25.09 -14.60
CA ILE A 102 -0.66 26.50 -14.71
C ILE A 102 -1.42 27.23 -15.82
N SER A 103 -1.96 26.51 -16.81
CA SER A 103 -2.71 27.09 -17.93
C SER A 103 -3.55 26.01 -18.62
N GLY A 104 -4.76 26.37 -19.06
CA GLY A 104 -5.71 25.46 -19.71
C GLY A 104 -6.76 24.93 -18.74
N ASN A 105 -7.45 23.85 -19.14
CA ASN A 105 -8.39 23.10 -18.31
C ASN A 105 -7.81 21.73 -18.06
N ASN A 106 -7.81 21.21 -16.83
CA ASN A 106 -7.13 19.96 -16.52
C ASN A 106 -7.48 18.83 -17.50
N LEU A 107 -6.47 18.11 -17.99
CA LEU A 107 -6.58 17.00 -18.94
C LEU A 107 -7.33 17.34 -20.25
N ALA A 108 -7.36 18.60 -20.63
CA ALA A 108 -7.73 19.04 -21.98
C ALA A 108 -6.48 19.29 -22.84
N ASP A 109 -6.62 19.15 -24.16
CA ASP A 109 -5.53 19.39 -25.10
C ASP A 109 -4.86 20.76 -24.89
N GLY A 110 -3.53 20.78 -24.85
CA GLY A 110 -2.73 21.97 -24.62
C GLY A 110 -2.61 22.42 -23.15
N SER A 111 -3.11 21.63 -22.20
CA SER A 111 -2.96 21.92 -20.77
C SER A 111 -1.49 21.90 -20.35
N LYS A 112 -1.11 22.88 -19.53
CA LYS A 112 0.27 23.04 -19.08
C LYS A 112 0.38 22.87 -17.58
N TYR A 113 1.43 22.18 -17.16
CA TYR A 113 1.68 21.83 -15.77
C TYR A 113 3.10 22.17 -15.32
N ARG A 114 3.26 22.23 -14.00
CA ARG A 114 4.53 22.23 -13.25
C ARG A 114 4.45 21.23 -12.12
N THR A 115 5.59 20.76 -11.64
CA THR A 115 5.63 19.93 -10.43
C THR A 115 5.42 20.78 -9.18
N GLN A 116 4.73 20.26 -8.17
CA GLN A 116 4.45 20.94 -6.90
C GLN A 116 5.76 21.35 -6.20
N GLU A 117 6.73 20.45 -6.18
CA GLU A 117 8.13 20.80 -5.93
C GLU A 117 8.77 21.14 -7.28
N GLU A 118 9.13 22.41 -7.48
CA GLU A 118 9.50 22.93 -8.80
C GLU A 118 10.81 22.29 -9.32
N THR A 119 10.70 21.61 -10.46
CA THR A 119 11.81 21.00 -11.20
C THR A 119 12.27 21.85 -12.40
N TYR A 120 11.53 22.91 -12.70
CA TYR A 120 11.63 23.77 -13.88
C TYR A 120 11.36 23.05 -15.20
N CYS A 121 10.58 21.97 -15.15
CA CYS A 121 10.14 21.22 -16.33
C CYS A 121 8.86 21.82 -16.94
N ASP A 122 8.83 21.95 -18.26
CA ASP A 122 7.66 22.33 -19.04
C ASP A 122 6.84 21.10 -19.42
N ILE A 123 5.71 20.88 -18.75
CA ILE A 123 4.85 19.71 -18.96
C ILE A 123 3.60 20.14 -19.72
N THR A 124 3.31 19.49 -20.84
CA THR A 124 2.12 19.75 -21.68
C THR A 124 1.37 18.44 -21.94
N PHE A 125 0.06 18.46 -21.77
CA PHE A 125 -0.84 17.37 -22.16
C PHE A 125 -1.36 17.57 -23.57
N HIS A 126 -1.40 16.49 -24.35
CA HIS A 126 -1.89 16.46 -25.73
C HIS A 126 -2.96 15.39 -25.87
N SER A 127 -4.07 15.72 -26.52
CA SER A 127 -5.17 14.77 -26.75
C SER A 127 -6.02 15.12 -27.96
N GLY A 128 -6.63 14.11 -28.58
CA GLY A 128 -7.79 14.31 -29.45
C GLY A 128 -9.06 14.64 -28.65
N ASP A 129 -10.17 14.89 -29.34
CA ASP A 129 -11.47 15.21 -28.72
C ASP A 129 -12.01 14.08 -27.83
N ASP A 130 -11.70 12.82 -28.16
CA ASP A 130 -12.07 11.61 -27.41
C ASP A 130 -10.99 11.15 -26.41
N LYS A 131 -9.86 11.87 -26.36
CA LYS A 131 -8.66 11.55 -25.55
C LYS A 131 -8.02 10.19 -25.83
N ASP A 132 -8.50 9.48 -26.85
CA ASP A 132 -7.78 8.34 -27.39
C ASP A 132 -6.43 8.83 -27.93
N GLY A 133 -5.39 8.05 -27.71
CA GLY A 133 -4.04 8.45 -28.11
C GLY A 133 -3.43 9.57 -27.26
N SER A 134 -4.03 9.96 -26.13
CA SER A 134 -3.50 11.06 -25.31
C SER A 134 -2.10 10.77 -24.76
N TYR A 135 -1.28 11.82 -24.65
CA TYR A 135 0.11 11.72 -24.23
C TYR A 135 0.58 13.02 -23.57
N PHE A 136 1.70 12.94 -22.85
CA PHE A 136 2.36 14.11 -22.27
C PHE A 136 3.71 14.36 -22.93
N SER A 137 4.08 15.64 -23.06
CA SER A 137 5.45 16.07 -23.38
C SER A 137 6.03 16.83 -22.20
N VAL A 138 7.23 16.46 -21.76
CA VAL A 138 7.98 17.10 -20.68
C VAL A 138 9.29 17.63 -21.24
N VAL A 139 9.50 18.95 -21.17
CA VAL A 139 10.76 19.59 -21.56
C VAL A 139 11.51 19.98 -20.29
N THR A 140 12.68 19.38 -20.06
CA THR A 140 13.49 19.70 -18.87
C THR A 140 14.17 21.06 -19.03
N LYS A 141 14.68 21.62 -17.92
CA LYS A 141 15.46 22.88 -17.95
C LYS A 141 16.73 22.80 -18.81
N GLU A 142 17.27 21.60 -19.02
CA GLU A 142 18.40 21.33 -19.93
C GLU A 142 17.98 21.28 -21.40
N GLY A 143 16.68 21.37 -21.70
CA GLY A 143 16.11 21.30 -23.04
C GLY A 143 16.02 19.88 -23.61
N VAL A 144 16.06 18.86 -22.75
CA VAL A 144 15.73 17.48 -23.13
C VAL A 144 14.22 17.35 -23.20
N THR A 145 13.70 16.75 -24.27
CA THR A 145 12.27 16.47 -24.42
C THR A 145 12.00 15.01 -24.13
N MET A 146 11.09 14.74 -23.21
CA MET A 146 10.59 13.42 -22.85
C MET A 146 9.11 13.32 -23.25
N VAL A 147 8.70 12.18 -23.80
CA VAL A 147 7.33 11.95 -24.28
C VAL A 147 6.77 10.71 -23.60
N TYR A 148 5.56 10.79 -23.06
CA TYR A 148 4.92 9.75 -22.26
C TYR A 148 3.59 9.31 -22.86
N GLY A 149 3.40 8.00 -23.08
CA GLY A 149 2.15 7.38 -23.54
C GLY A 149 1.77 7.67 -25.00
N ALA A 150 2.73 8.10 -25.81
CA ALA A 150 2.51 8.39 -27.24
C ALA A 150 2.40 7.14 -28.12
N SER A 151 2.74 5.96 -27.61
CA SER A 151 2.51 4.67 -28.25
C SER A 151 1.48 3.85 -27.48
N GLY A 152 0.74 2.98 -28.17
CA GLY A 152 -0.30 2.16 -27.54
C GLY A 152 0.23 1.22 -26.47
N ASP A 153 1.46 0.69 -26.65
CA ASP A 153 2.14 -0.13 -25.65
C ASP A 153 2.64 0.66 -24.43
N ALA A 154 2.68 1.99 -24.51
CA ALA A 154 3.13 2.87 -23.43
C ALA A 154 1.97 3.53 -22.67
N ARG A 155 0.73 3.06 -22.85
CA ARG A 155 -0.44 3.63 -22.21
C ARG A 155 -1.29 2.52 -21.57
N VAL A 156 -1.38 2.54 -20.25
CA VAL A 156 -2.20 1.59 -19.50
C VAL A 156 -3.58 2.19 -19.34
N GLU A 157 -4.57 1.58 -19.98
CA GLU A 157 -5.95 2.05 -19.98
C GLU A 157 -6.79 1.30 -18.95
N SER A 158 -7.74 2.01 -18.36
CA SER A 158 -8.72 1.45 -17.46
C SER A 158 -9.60 0.42 -18.19
N GLN A 159 -9.74 -0.78 -17.65
CA GLN A 159 -10.60 -1.80 -18.26
C GLN A 159 -12.10 -1.45 -18.15
N THR A 160 -12.48 -0.54 -17.26
CA THR A 160 -13.87 -0.15 -17.05
C THR A 160 -14.34 0.96 -18.00
N SER A 161 -13.41 1.76 -18.54
CA SER A 161 -13.76 2.96 -19.32
C SER A 161 -12.92 3.21 -20.58
N GLY A 162 -11.75 2.58 -20.72
CA GLY A 162 -10.76 2.89 -21.76
C GLY A 162 -9.98 4.18 -21.49
N VAL A 163 -10.26 4.91 -20.40
CA VAL A 163 -9.52 6.13 -20.05
C VAL A 163 -8.12 5.75 -19.55
N PRO A 164 -7.04 6.42 -20.02
CA PRO A 164 -5.69 6.13 -19.54
C PRO A 164 -5.52 6.39 -18.04
N LEU A 165 -4.94 5.41 -17.34
CA LEU A 165 -4.50 5.48 -15.95
C LEU A 165 -3.03 5.88 -15.83
N ILE A 166 -2.19 5.35 -16.74
CA ILE A 166 -0.73 5.51 -16.70
C ILE A 166 -0.21 5.76 -18.13
N TRP A 167 0.62 6.80 -18.28
CA TRP A 167 1.40 7.12 -19.48
C TRP A 167 2.87 6.84 -19.20
N LEU A 168 3.42 5.80 -19.83
CA LEU A 168 4.81 5.37 -19.66
C LEU A 168 5.75 6.16 -20.60
N LEU A 169 6.97 6.41 -20.15
CA LEU A 169 7.98 7.11 -20.96
C LEU A 169 8.23 6.37 -22.28
N THR A 170 7.95 7.00 -23.42
CA THR A 170 8.10 6.40 -24.76
C THR A 170 9.40 6.84 -25.44
N LYS A 171 9.81 8.11 -25.28
CA LYS A 171 10.96 8.68 -26.01
C LYS A 171 11.63 9.81 -25.24
N VAL A 172 12.96 9.90 -25.35
CA VAL A 172 13.78 11.01 -24.85
C VAL A 172 14.66 11.52 -25.98
N THR A 173 14.65 12.83 -26.22
CA THR A 173 15.38 13.49 -27.31
C THR A 173 16.15 14.71 -26.79
N ASP A 174 17.44 14.85 -27.15
CA ASP A 174 18.22 16.05 -26.86
C ASP A 174 18.00 17.16 -27.91
N GLN A 175 18.54 18.35 -27.65
CA GLN A 175 18.46 19.51 -28.54
C GLN A 175 19.10 19.27 -29.93
N ASN A 176 19.99 18.28 -30.05
CA ASN A 176 20.66 17.93 -31.30
C ASN A 176 19.89 16.85 -32.10
N GLY A 177 18.76 16.38 -31.56
CA GLY A 177 17.92 15.34 -32.13
C GLY A 177 18.43 13.92 -31.86
N ASN A 178 19.45 13.72 -31.02
CA ASN A 178 19.82 12.38 -30.56
C ASN A 178 18.73 11.86 -29.63
N TYR A 179 18.33 10.60 -29.80
CA TYR A 179 17.21 10.07 -29.03
C TYR A 179 17.41 8.63 -28.59
N MET A 180 16.60 8.27 -27.59
CA MET A 180 16.32 6.91 -27.17
C MET A 180 14.81 6.70 -27.05
N SER A 181 14.36 5.47 -27.32
CA SER A 181 12.96 5.06 -27.23
C SER A 181 12.80 3.81 -26.37
N TYR A 182 11.63 3.67 -25.78
CA TYR A 182 11.26 2.64 -24.82
C TYR A 182 10.06 1.89 -25.37
N GLU A 183 10.14 0.56 -25.35
CA GLU A 183 9.08 -0.35 -25.80
C GLU A 183 8.64 -1.21 -24.63
N TYR A 184 7.34 -1.46 -24.50
CA TYR A 184 6.76 -2.16 -23.36
C TYR A 184 5.98 -3.40 -23.82
N GLY A 185 5.88 -4.37 -22.92
CA GLY A 185 4.82 -5.36 -23.00
C GLY A 185 3.64 -4.91 -22.15
N LEU A 186 2.43 -5.10 -22.66
CA LEU A 186 1.17 -4.83 -21.97
C LEU A 186 0.31 -6.09 -21.94
N ASP A 187 -0.41 -6.25 -20.83
CA ASP A 187 -1.55 -7.14 -20.68
C ASP A 187 -2.73 -6.31 -20.18
N ASP A 188 -3.51 -5.79 -21.15
CA ASP A 188 -4.62 -4.86 -20.89
C ASP A 188 -5.71 -5.48 -20.00
N GLU A 189 -5.92 -6.80 -20.08
CA GLU A 189 -6.93 -7.52 -19.29
C GLU A 189 -6.64 -7.46 -17.79
N ASN A 190 -5.36 -7.46 -17.42
CA ASN A 190 -4.90 -7.43 -16.03
C ASN A 190 -4.23 -6.11 -15.63
N GLY A 191 -4.18 -5.13 -16.55
CA GLY A 191 -3.48 -3.85 -16.38
C GLY A 191 -2.01 -4.03 -16.00
N GLU A 192 -1.37 -5.10 -16.47
CA GLU A 192 0.04 -5.37 -16.21
C GLU A 192 0.90 -4.81 -17.35
N PHE A 193 2.04 -4.21 -17.01
CA PHE A 193 2.99 -3.69 -17.97
C PHE A 193 4.43 -3.94 -17.53
N TRP A 194 5.35 -4.04 -18.50
CA TRP A 194 6.78 -4.21 -18.23
C TRP A 194 7.62 -3.63 -19.36
N LEU A 195 8.74 -3.02 -19.01
CA LEU A 195 9.70 -2.52 -20.00
C LEU A 195 10.31 -3.70 -20.78
N SER A 196 10.17 -3.73 -22.09
CA SER A 196 10.68 -4.84 -22.91
C SER A 196 12.00 -4.51 -23.59
N LYS A 197 12.16 -3.26 -24.06
CA LYS A 197 13.35 -2.83 -24.79
C LYS A 197 13.60 -1.34 -24.65
N ILE A 198 14.88 -0.96 -24.64
CA ILE A 198 15.35 0.41 -24.89
C ILE A 198 16.21 0.42 -26.15
N LEU A 199 15.89 1.29 -27.10
CA LEU A 199 16.67 1.55 -28.30
C LEU A 199 17.31 2.94 -28.17
N TYR A 200 18.63 3.06 -28.38
CA TYR A 200 19.32 4.35 -28.28
C TYR A 200 20.43 4.47 -29.33
N THR A 201 21.03 5.66 -29.45
CA THR A 201 21.95 6.10 -30.54
C THR A 201 21.26 6.55 -31.84
N GLY A 202 19.93 6.70 -31.82
CA GLY A 202 19.20 7.27 -32.95
C GLY A 202 19.42 8.78 -33.07
N ASN A 203 19.24 9.34 -34.27
CA ASN A 203 19.17 10.78 -34.49
C ASN A 203 18.01 11.15 -35.42
N GLU A 204 17.06 11.94 -34.94
CA GLU A 204 15.82 12.27 -35.63
C GLU A 204 16.06 13.23 -36.81
N ASN A 205 16.88 14.26 -36.60
CA ASN A 205 17.22 15.24 -37.62
C ASN A 205 17.96 14.62 -38.82
N ALA A 206 18.91 13.71 -38.52
CA ALA A 206 19.69 12.98 -39.52
C ALA A 206 18.98 11.70 -40.02
N LYS A 207 17.81 11.35 -39.47
CA LYS A 207 17.05 10.12 -39.77
C LYS A 207 17.88 8.85 -39.58
N VAL A 208 18.72 8.83 -38.56
CA VAL A 208 19.53 7.67 -38.16
C VAL A 208 18.74 6.83 -37.18
N ALA A 209 18.57 5.54 -37.49
CA ALA A 209 17.94 4.58 -36.59
C ALA A 209 18.90 4.18 -35.46
N PRO A 210 18.39 3.83 -34.27
CA PRO A 210 19.21 3.31 -33.16
C PRO A 210 19.95 2.05 -33.57
N THR A 211 21.23 1.93 -33.22
CA THR A 211 22.03 0.71 -33.44
C THR A 211 22.33 -0.05 -32.17
N CYS A 212 22.16 0.57 -31.00
CA CYS A 212 22.30 -0.07 -29.70
C CYS A 212 20.93 -0.33 -29.07
N ALA A 213 20.83 -1.47 -28.39
CA ALA A 213 19.60 -1.91 -27.73
C ALA A 213 19.89 -2.49 -26.34
N VAL A 214 18.92 -2.38 -25.45
CA VAL A 214 18.90 -3.11 -24.18
C VAL A 214 17.58 -3.84 -24.10
N ASP A 215 17.62 -5.17 -24.07
CA ASP A 215 16.44 -6.03 -23.99
C ASP A 215 16.24 -6.55 -22.57
N PHE A 216 14.99 -6.59 -22.12
CA PHE A 216 14.60 -7.08 -20.80
C PHE A 216 13.72 -8.32 -20.96
N THR A 217 14.05 -9.40 -20.23
CA THR A 217 13.23 -10.61 -20.21
C THR A 217 12.77 -10.91 -18.80
N TYR A 218 11.62 -11.58 -18.71
CA TYR A 218 10.92 -11.81 -17.44
C TYR A 218 10.57 -13.28 -17.28
N ASP A 219 10.66 -13.78 -16.05
CA ASP A 219 10.10 -15.06 -15.67
C ASP A 219 8.60 -14.94 -15.46
N SER A 220 7.86 -15.97 -15.89
CA SER A 220 6.42 -16.12 -15.67
C SER A 220 6.08 -16.86 -14.36
N GLY A 221 7.09 -17.30 -13.62
CA GLY A 221 6.96 -18.16 -12.43
C GLY A 221 6.98 -17.43 -11.08
N ARG A 222 6.67 -16.13 -11.06
CA ARG A 222 6.62 -15.34 -9.82
C ARG A 222 5.54 -15.91 -8.91
N LYS A 223 5.93 -16.29 -7.69
CA LYS A 223 5.05 -16.91 -6.68
C LYS A 223 4.38 -15.92 -5.73
N ASP A 224 4.86 -14.69 -5.71
CA ASP A 224 4.37 -13.57 -4.90
C ASP A 224 3.73 -12.50 -5.80
N SER A 225 3.02 -12.95 -6.84
CA SER A 225 2.26 -12.06 -7.71
C SER A 225 1.23 -11.29 -6.91
N ARG A 226 1.06 -10.01 -7.23
CA ARG A 226 0.08 -9.14 -6.58
C ARG A 226 -0.92 -8.65 -7.60
N LEU A 227 -2.17 -8.58 -7.21
CA LEU A 227 -3.24 -7.93 -7.95
C LEU A 227 -3.75 -6.79 -7.09
N GLN A 228 -3.80 -5.60 -7.66
CA GLN A 228 -4.33 -4.40 -7.03
C GLN A 228 -5.44 -3.83 -7.89
N PHE A 229 -6.24 -2.95 -7.31
CA PHE A 229 -7.30 -2.25 -8.01
C PHE A 229 -7.11 -0.74 -7.91
N THR A 230 -7.40 -0.03 -8.98
CA THR A 230 -7.38 1.44 -9.03
C THR A 230 -8.52 1.90 -9.91
N ALA A 231 -9.44 2.70 -9.36
CA ALA A 231 -10.67 3.12 -10.04
C ALA A 231 -11.43 1.94 -10.68
N GLY A 232 -11.57 0.82 -9.94
CA GLY A 232 -12.21 -0.42 -10.41
C GLY A 232 -11.44 -1.20 -11.48
N SER A 233 -10.26 -0.72 -11.89
CA SER A 233 -9.41 -1.36 -12.90
C SER A 233 -8.32 -2.19 -12.24
N LYS A 234 -8.00 -3.36 -12.81
CA LYS A 234 -6.96 -4.25 -12.32
C LYS A 234 -5.57 -3.69 -12.64
N LEU A 235 -4.64 -3.85 -11.69
CA LEU A 235 -3.22 -3.62 -11.84
C LEU A 235 -2.46 -4.83 -11.27
N SER A 236 -1.96 -5.68 -12.14
CA SER A 236 -1.25 -6.91 -11.77
C SER A 236 0.27 -6.75 -11.85
N SER A 237 0.97 -7.42 -10.94
CA SER A 237 2.42 -7.56 -10.90
C SER A 237 2.79 -9.04 -10.79
N SER A 238 2.82 -9.72 -11.93
CA SER A 238 3.20 -11.13 -12.11
C SER A 238 4.58 -11.32 -12.74
N LYS A 239 5.12 -10.31 -13.44
CA LYS A 239 6.46 -10.40 -14.06
C LYS A 239 7.57 -10.31 -13.01
N LEU A 240 8.67 -11.04 -13.24
CA LEU A 240 9.90 -10.95 -12.46
C LEU A 240 11.11 -10.87 -13.40
N LEU A 241 11.92 -9.82 -13.31
CA LEU A 241 13.02 -9.55 -14.23
C LEU A 241 14.05 -10.67 -14.17
N ARG A 242 14.30 -11.33 -15.30
CA ARG A 242 15.21 -12.48 -15.43
C ARG A 242 16.54 -12.07 -16.03
N THR A 243 16.52 -11.41 -17.19
CA THR A 243 17.75 -10.97 -17.86
C THR A 243 17.67 -9.53 -18.37
N VAL A 244 18.82 -8.87 -18.40
CA VAL A 244 19.06 -7.63 -19.11
C VAL A 244 20.18 -7.85 -20.11
N GLU A 245 19.88 -7.79 -21.40
CA GLU A 245 20.83 -8.00 -22.49
C GLU A 245 21.20 -6.68 -23.15
N VAL A 246 22.50 -6.40 -23.26
CA VAL A 246 23.01 -5.18 -23.90
C VAL A 246 23.58 -5.55 -25.27
N LYS A 247 23.07 -4.91 -26.32
CA LYS A 247 23.41 -5.17 -27.72
C LYS A 247 23.91 -3.91 -28.43
N ALA A 248 24.82 -4.09 -29.37
CA ALA A 248 25.27 -3.03 -30.29
C ALA A 248 25.42 -3.59 -31.70
N ASN A 249 24.88 -2.87 -32.68
CA ASN A 249 24.85 -3.29 -34.09
C ASN A 249 24.29 -4.72 -34.27
N GLY A 250 23.26 -5.07 -33.48
CA GLY A 250 22.64 -6.39 -33.47
C GLY A 250 23.44 -7.51 -32.80
N LYS A 251 24.65 -7.23 -32.29
CA LYS A 251 25.48 -8.20 -31.57
C LYS A 251 25.30 -8.08 -30.06
N LEU A 252 25.18 -9.21 -29.37
CA LEU A 252 25.18 -9.28 -27.91
C LEU A 252 26.57 -8.91 -27.36
N LEU A 253 26.58 -8.05 -26.33
CA LEU A 253 27.80 -7.63 -25.66
C LEU A 253 27.86 -8.16 -24.22
N LYS A 254 26.76 -8.00 -23.49
CA LYS A 254 26.65 -8.31 -22.07
C LYS A 254 25.27 -8.86 -21.76
N THR A 255 25.22 -9.84 -20.87
CA THR A 255 23.97 -10.36 -20.29
C THR A 255 24.09 -10.31 -18.77
N TYR A 256 23.17 -9.61 -18.13
CA TYR A 256 22.98 -9.64 -16.68
C TYR A 256 21.86 -10.62 -16.38
N THR A 257 22.17 -11.71 -15.68
CA THR A 257 21.21 -12.75 -15.31
C THR A 257 20.93 -12.68 -13.81
N LEU A 258 19.66 -12.51 -13.46
CA LEU A 258 19.16 -12.42 -12.09
C LEU A 258 18.66 -13.81 -11.67
N SER A 259 19.02 -14.26 -10.46
CA SER A 259 18.51 -15.49 -9.88
C SER A 259 17.82 -15.21 -8.55
N TYR A 260 16.78 -15.99 -8.24
CA TYR A 260 15.89 -15.73 -7.12
C TYR A 260 15.74 -16.96 -6.23
N PHE A 261 15.26 -16.73 -5.01
CA PHE A 261 14.62 -17.76 -4.19
C PHE A 261 13.32 -17.21 -3.63
N PHE A 262 12.38 -18.11 -3.35
CA PHE A 262 11.13 -17.79 -2.68
C PHE A 262 11.25 -18.17 -1.20
N ASP A 263 10.98 -17.25 -0.30
CA ASP A 263 11.12 -17.47 1.16
C ASP A 263 9.83 -17.92 1.85
N GLY A 264 8.79 -18.21 1.08
CA GLY A 264 7.44 -18.51 1.59
C GLY A 264 6.47 -17.34 1.43
N PHE A 265 6.99 -16.11 1.33
CA PHE A 265 6.20 -14.89 1.18
C PHE A 265 6.56 -14.11 -0.09
N TYR A 266 7.86 -13.98 -0.37
CA TYR A 266 8.39 -13.11 -1.41
C TYR A 266 9.48 -13.77 -2.25
N ASN A 267 9.54 -13.39 -3.54
CA ASN A 267 10.69 -13.69 -4.39
C ASN A 267 11.79 -12.67 -4.11
N LYS A 268 12.93 -13.15 -3.60
CA LYS A 268 14.08 -12.34 -3.21
C LYS A 268 15.26 -12.60 -4.13
N LEU A 269 15.90 -11.51 -4.58
CA LEU A 269 17.05 -11.59 -5.47
C LEU A 269 18.22 -12.27 -4.74
N LYS A 270 18.70 -13.39 -5.28
CA LYS A 270 19.76 -14.23 -4.72
C LYS A 270 21.12 -13.84 -5.28
N SER A 271 21.20 -13.68 -6.60
CA SER A 271 22.45 -13.34 -7.26
C SER A 271 22.24 -12.64 -8.59
N ILE A 272 23.28 -11.93 -9.02
CA ILE A 272 23.38 -11.33 -10.35
C ILE A 272 24.70 -11.79 -10.98
N THR A 273 24.61 -12.34 -12.18
CA THR A 273 25.75 -12.80 -12.97
C THR A 273 25.87 -11.94 -14.22
N LEU A 274 27.08 -11.46 -14.53
CA LEU A 274 27.39 -10.75 -15.77
C LEU A 274 28.21 -11.66 -16.68
N SER A 275 27.71 -11.91 -17.88
CA SER A 275 28.33 -12.76 -18.89
C SER A 275 28.52 -12.00 -20.22
N ASN A 276 29.51 -12.39 -21.01
CA ASN A 276 29.69 -11.90 -22.38
C ASN A 276 29.02 -12.84 -23.41
N ASP A 277 29.17 -12.50 -24.70
CA ASP A 277 28.65 -13.27 -25.85
C ASP A 277 29.24 -14.69 -25.98
N ASN A 278 30.38 -14.98 -25.32
CA ASN A 278 31.01 -16.30 -25.29
C ASN A 278 30.64 -17.10 -24.01
N GLU A 279 29.63 -16.65 -23.25
CA GLU A 279 29.19 -17.22 -21.96
C GLU A 279 30.24 -17.15 -20.84
N GLU A 280 31.35 -16.44 -21.05
CA GLU A 280 32.34 -16.21 -20.00
C GLU A 280 31.76 -15.22 -18.98
N SER A 281 31.82 -15.57 -17.69
CA SER A 281 31.12 -14.85 -16.64
C SER A 281 32.07 -14.29 -15.58
N LEU A 282 31.76 -13.09 -15.08
CA LEU A 282 32.38 -12.58 -13.85
C LEU A 282 31.88 -13.35 -12.62
N ALA A 283 32.61 -13.22 -11.52
CA ALA A 283 32.11 -13.66 -10.22
C ALA A 283 30.77 -12.95 -9.91
N PRO A 284 29.72 -13.69 -9.52
CA PRO A 284 28.40 -13.12 -9.30
C PRO A 284 28.37 -12.24 -8.05
N ILE A 285 27.51 -11.22 -8.07
CA ILE A 285 27.06 -10.58 -6.82
C ILE A 285 26.13 -11.58 -6.13
N VAL A 286 26.38 -11.89 -4.85
CA VAL A 286 25.55 -12.77 -4.04
C VAL A 286 24.94 -11.96 -2.89
N LEU A 287 23.61 -12.04 -2.76
CA LEU A 287 22.84 -11.32 -1.75
C LEU A 287 22.35 -12.30 -0.69
N ASN A 288 22.61 -12.00 0.57
CA ASN A 288 22.18 -12.80 1.71
C ASN A 288 21.09 -12.04 2.46
N TRP A 289 19.93 -12.68 2.61
CA TRP A 289 18.78 -12.11 3.31
C TRP A 289 18.67 -12.69 4.72
N SER A 290 18.17 -11.90 5.66
CA SER A 290 17.74 -12.41 6.96
C SER A 290 16.58 -13.39 6.77
N SER A 291 16.72 -14.61 7.30
CA SER A 291 15.64 -15.60 7.29
C SER A 291 14.73 -15.45 8.51
N LEU A 292 13.43 -15.64 8.30
CA LEU A 292 12.46 -15.73 9.39
C LEU A 292 12.76 -16.90 10.32
N ASP A 293 13.29 -18.01 9.82
CA ASP A 293 13.68 -19.17 10.65
C ASP A 293 14.65 -18.80 11.76
N LYS A 294 15.60 -17.88 11.50
CA LYS A 294 16.54 -17.39 12.53
C LYS A 294 15.85 -16.51 13.57
N ILE A 295 14.78 -15.81 13.19
CA ILE A 295 13.97 -14.99 14.11
C ILE A 295 13.10 -15.92 14.96
N ILE A 296 12.44 -16.90 14.37
CA ILE A 296 11.57 -17.86 15.06
C ILE A 296 12.36 -18.70 16.07
N GLU A 297 13.56 -19.17 15.72
CA GLU A 297 14.44 -19.89 16.67
C GLU A 297 14.87 -19.02 17.86
N SER A 298 15.00 -17.70 17.68
CA SER A 298 15.27 -16.76 18.78
C SER A 298 14.02 -16.36 19.58
N ALA A 299 12.84 -16.36 18.95
CA ALA A 299 11.56 -15.98 19.57
C ALA A 299 10.98 -17.07 20.49
N HIS A 300 11.41 -18.33 20.34
CA HIS A 300 10.95 -19.44 21.19
C HIS A 300 11.50 -19.45 22.61
N LYS A 301 12.36 -18.49 22.97
CA LYS A 301 12.60 -18.17 24.36
C LYS A 301 11.81 -16.94 24.72
N ILE A 302 10.66 -17.14 25.35
CA ILE A 302 10.05 -16.14 26.24
C ILE A 302 11.07 -15.93 27.37
N GLU A 303 12.10 -15.12 27.10
CA GLU A 303 13.21 -14.91 28.04
C GLU A 303 12.82 -13.92 29.15
N LYS A 304 11.71 -13.20 28.98
CA LYS A 304 11.05 -12.35 29.97
C LYS A 304 9.59 -12.13 29.58
N SER A 305 8.67 -12.66 30.36
CA SER A 305 7.40 -11.95 30.55
C SER A 305 7.74 -10.64 31.27
N VAL A 306 7.40 -9.49 30.70
CA VAL A 306 7.36 -8.26 31.47
C VAL A 306 6.17 -8.42 32.40
N PHE A 307 6.46 -8.77 33.66
CA PHE A 307 5.48 -8.79 34.73
C PHE A 307 5.09 -7.33 34.98
N VAL A 308 4.01 -6.88 34.37
CA VAL A 308 3.30 -5.69 34.84
C VAL A 308 2.78 -6.08 36.22
N PRO A 309 3.12 -5.39 37.33
CA PRO A 309 2.68 -5.82 38.65
C PRO A 309 1.15 -5.88 38.68
N PHE A 310 0.63 -7.11 38.69
CA PHE A 310 -0.76 -7.42 38.99
C PHE A 310 -0.89 -7.39 40.51
N ALA A 311 -2.01 -6.88 41.03
CA ALA A 311 -2.22 -6.79 42.48
C ALA A 311 -2.06 -8.19 43.10
N GLU A 312 -1.37 -8.26 44.24
CA GLU A 312 -1.16 -9.48 45.01
C GLU A 312 -2.49 -9.93 45.63
N ASP A 313 -3.35 -10.62 44.90
CA ASP A 313 -4.37 -11.49 45.49
C ASP A 313 -4.62 -12.69 44.57
N ASP A 314 -4.43 -13.89 45.12
CA ASP A 314 -3.99 -15.10 44.42
C ASP A 314 -5.13 -16.09 44.11
N ASP A 315 -6.37 -15.65 43.84
CA ASP A 315 -7.50 -16.60 43.77
C ASP A 315 -8.67 -16.28 42.81
N CYS A 316 -8.51 -15.42 41.79
CA CYS A 316 -9.53 -15.25 40.74
C CYS A 316 -8.97 -15.37 39.30
N TYR A 317 -9.74 -16.00 38.42
CA TYR A 317 -9.48 -16.00 36.97
C TYR A 317 -9.84 -14.62 36.43
N ASP A 318 -8.90 -13.68 36.50
CA ASP A 318 -9.14 -12.27 36.19
C ASP A 318 -9.01 -11.99 34.69
N GLU A 319 -10.12 -11.68 34.03
CA GLU A 319 -10.11 -11.16 32.66
C GLU A 319 -9.91 -9.63 32.71
N TYR A 320 -8.71 -9.17 32.43
CA TYR A 320 -8.43 -7.76 32.16
C TYR A 320 -8.70 -7.46 30.68
N SER A 321 -9.39 -6.35 30.39
CA SER A 321 -9.46 -5.84 29.02
C SER A 321 -8.23 -5.00 28.71
N VAL A 322 -7.54 -5.34 27.62
CA VAL A 322 -6.35 -4.64 27.15
C VAL A 322 -6.54 -4.22 25.71
N LEU A 323 -6.33 -2.94 25.42
CA LEU A 323 -6.22 -2.39 24.08
C LEU A 323 -4.76 -2.01 23.84
N VAL A 324 -4.17 -2.50 22.75
CA VAL A 324 -2.77 -2.24 22.37
C VAL A 324 -2.77 -1.43 21.09
N ASP A 325 -2.11 -0.28 21.10
CA ASP A 325 -1.87 0.57 19.93
C ASP A 325 -0.69 1.51 20.21
N ASP A 326 -0.28 2.35 19.27
CA ASP A 326 0.73 3.40 19.46
C ASP A 326 0.03 4.75 19.74
N PHE A 327 -0.17 5.09 21.01
CA PHE A 327 -1.00 6.23 21.42
C PHE A 327 -0.22 7.54 21.46
N ASN A 328 1.12 7.49 21.45
CA ASN A 328 2.00 8.67 21.37
C ASN A 328 2.77 8.76 20.03
N ASN A 329 2.46 7.89 19.06
CA ASN A 329 3.10 7.81 17.75
C ASN A 329 4.64 7.67 17.79
N ASP A 330 5.18 6.99 18.81
CA ASP A 330 6.63 6.79 18.96
C ASP A 330 7.17 5.54 18.22
N GLY A 331 6.28 4.78 17.58
CA GLY A 331 6.58 3.57 16.82
C GLY A 331 6.74 2.32 17.69
N ILE A 332 6.44 2.39 18.98
CA ILE A 332 6.44 1.29 19.92
C ILE A 332 5.02 1.14 20.48
N SER A 333 4.52 -0.09 20.56
CA SER A 333 3.17 -0.31 21.08
C SER A 333 3.07 0.10 22.55
N ASP A 334 2.04 0.89 22.84
CA ASP A 334 1.51 1.24 24.15
C ASP A 334 0.33 0.34 24.51
N PHE A 335 -0.27 0.54 25.69
CA PHE A 335 -1.54 -0.11 25.99
C PHE A 335 -2.44 0.66 26.94
N ILE A 336 -3.74 0.43 26.84
CA ILE A 336 -4.75 0.83 27.81
C ILE A 336 -5.27 -0.44 28.49
N LYS A 337 -5.38 -0.43 29.81
CA LYS A 337 -5.94 -1.57 30.59
C LYS A 337 -6.94 -1.14 31.65
N THR A 338 -7.79 -2.08 32.06
CA THR A 338 -8.68 -1.95 33.22
C THR A 338 -7.93 -2.18 34.54
N ASN A 339 -8.37 -1.53 35.62
CA ASN A 339 -7.79 -1.68 36.98
C ASN A 339 -8.41 -2.80 37.82
N SER A 340 -9.55 -3.36 37.41
CA SER A 340 -10.30 -4.34 38.20
C SER A 340 -10.56 -5.61 37.42
N ASP A 341 -10.64 -6.72 38.15
CA ASP A 341 -11.07 -8.02 37.69
C ASP A 341 -12.45 -7.90 37.05
N LEU A 342 -12.55 -8.15 35.74
CA LEU A 342 -13.86 -8.33 35.12
C LEU A 342 -14.27 -9.79 35.41
N PRO A 343 -15.44 -10.04 36.01
CA PRO A 343 -15.96 -11.39 36.10
C PRO A 343 -16.08 -11.94 34.68
N THR A 344 -15.46 -13.09 34.45
CA THR A 344 -15.49 -13.81 33.17
C THR A 344 -16.89 -13.77 32.52
N GLY A 345 -16.94 -13.21 31.30
CA GLY A 345 -18.13 -13.16 30.46
C GLY A 345 -19.18 -12.12 30.84
N PHE A 346 -19.30 -11.05 30.01
CA PHE A 346 -20.53 -10.34 29.57
C PHE A 346 -21.71 -10.13 30.56
N SER A 347 -21.51 -10.26 31.86
CA SER A 347 -22.55 -10.17 32.88
C SER A 347 -22.15 -9.07 33.85
N ALA A 348 -22.67 -7.87 33.54
CA ALA A 348 -22.51 -6.67 34.33
C ALA A 348 -22.83 -6.94 35.80
N ILE A 349 -21.90 -6.63 36.70
CA ILE A 349 -22.21 -6.43 38.11
C ILE A 349 -22.61 -4.96 38.26
N GLU A 350 -23.75 -4.71 38.91
CA GLU A 350 -24.16 -3.37 39.32
C GLU A 350 -23.09 -2.72 40.22
N GLY A 351 -22.60 -1.54 39.82
CA GLY A 351 -21.91 -0.61 40.74
C GLY A 351 -20.39 -0.68 40.83
N VAL A 352 -19.69 -1.42 39.94
CA VAL A 352 -18.21 -1.40 39.89
C VAL A 352 -17.74 -0.33 38.90
N ILE A 353 -16.95 0.64 39.37
CA ILE A 353 -16.26 1.61 38.51
C ILE A 353 -15.03 0.91 37.92
N VAL A 354 -15.00 0.73 36.61
CA VAL A 354 -13.84 0.21 35.90
C VAL A 354 -13.00 1.40 35.44
N GLU A 355 -11.88 1.64 36.11
CA GLU A 355 -10.91 2.66 35.67
C GLU A 355 -10.08 2.11 34.51
N TRP A 356 -9.96 2.90 33.44
CA TRP A 356 -9.13 2.59 32.28
C TRP A 356 -7.87 3.44 32.32
N ASN A 357 -6.71 2.82 32.24
CA ASN A 357 -5.43 3.50 32.40
C ASN A 357 -4.56 3.30 31.17
N LEU A 358 -4.06 4.40 30.63
CA LEU A 358 -3.07 4.43 29.56
C LEU A 358 -1.66 4.23 30.15
N TYR A 359 -0.91 3.34 29.53
CA TYR A 359 0.50 3.10 29.78
C TYR A 359 1.29 3.35 28.51
N LEU A 360 2.15 4.36 28.55
CA LEU A 360 3.05 4.67 27.44
C LEU A 360 4.34 3.87 27.58
N SER A 361 4.81 3.40 26.44
CA SER A 361 6.05 2.67 26.30
C SER A 361 7.24 3.62 26.40
N ARG A 362 8.38 3.08 26.83
CA ARG A 362 9.63 3.81 26.91
C ARG A 362 10.79 2.88 26.62
N LYS A 363 11.58 3.22 25.60
CA LYS A 363 12.80 2.50 25.28
C LYS A 363 13.89 2.77 26.31
N THR A 364 14.49 1.70 26.83
CA THR A 364 15.63 1.70 27.74
C THR A 364 16.76 0.85 27.18
N GLU A 365 17.95 0.93 27.79
CA GLU A 365 19.09 0.06 27.43
C GLU A 365 18.77 -1.44 27.60
N SER A 366 17.80 -1.79 28.46
CA SER A 366 17.43 -3.17 28.80
C SER A 366 16.16 -3.67 28.09
N GLY A 367 15.57 -2.88 27.18
CA GLY A 367 14.33 -3.20 26.48
C GLY A 367 13.27 -2.10 26.60
N VAL A 368 12.00 -2.47 26.46
CA VAL A 368 10.85 -1.55 26.59
C VAL A 368 10.29 -1.63 28.02
N MET A 369 10.06 -0.49 28.65
CA MET A 369 9.31 -0.37 29.91
C MET A 369 8.01 0.39 29.65
N TYR A 370 7.06 0.31 30.59
CA TYR A 370 5.76 0.96 30.50
C TYR A 370 5.48 1.76 31.76
N GLU A 371 5.02 3.00 31.60
CA GLU A 371 4.70 3.91 32.70
C GLU A 371 3.24 4.38 32.55
N LYS A 372 2.47 4.40 33.65
CA LYS A 372 1.09 4.94 33.62
C LYS A 372 1.16 6.42 33.26
N ALA A 373 0.59 6.79 32.12
CA ALA A 373 0.56 8.17 31.64
C ALA A 373 -0.67 8.91 32.19
N MET A 374 -1.86 8.31 32.07
CA MET A 374 -3.09 8.90 32.58
C MET A 374 -4.18 7.86 32.84
N GLU A 375 -5.23 8.31 33.52
CA GLU A 375 -6.53 7.63 33.56
C GLU A 375 -7.38 8.19 32.43
N VAL A 376 -7.87 7.32 31.53
CA VAL A 376 -8.68 7.69 30.37
C VAL A 376 -10.01 8.28 30.86
N PRO A 377 -10.50 9.42 30.31
CA PRO A 377 -11.71 10.08 30.79
C PRO A 377 -12.96 9.33 30.33
N MET A 378 -13.26 8.24 31.03
CA MET A 378 -14.42 7.38 30.79
C MET A 378 -15.67 7.93 31.48
N ASP A 379 -16.81 7.86 30.79
CA ASP A 379 -18.08 8.19 31.41
C ASP A 379 -18.50 7.07 32.36
N TYR A 380 -19.17 7.45 33.45
CA TYR A 380 -19.78 6.47 34.33
C TYR A 380 -20.91 5.74 33.59
N PHE A 381 -20.77 4.42 33.43
CA PHE A 381 -21.75 3.60 32.72
C PHE A 381 -21.93 2.25 33.40
N ILE A 382 -23.18 1.80 33.50
CA ILE A 382 -23.54 0.48 34.05
C ILE A 382 -23.93 -0.41 32.87
N GLY A 383 -22.99 -1.23 32.41
CA GLY A 383 -23.17 -2.14 31.27
C GLY A 383 -21.83 -2.63 30.72
N ALA A 384 -21.83 -3.21 29.52
CA ALA A 384 -20.60 -3.63 28.84
C ALA A 384 -19.92 -2.45 28.14
N LEU A 385 -18.59 -2.42 28.15
CA LEU A 385 -17.79 -1.38 27.50
C LEU A 385 -16.72 -2.01 26.61
N LEU A 386 -16.61 -1.54 25.38
CA LEU A 386 -15.59 -1.92 24.41
C LEU A 386 -14.84 -0.67 23.95
N LEU A 387 -13.53 -0.80 23.73
CA LEU A 387 -12.69 0.26 23.18
C LEU A 387 -12.11 -0.19 21.84
N HIS A 388 -12.14 0.71 20.86
CA HIS A 388 -11.41 0.59 19.61
C HIS A 388 -10.47 1.78 19.45
N SER A 389 -9.33 1.57 18.79
CA SER A 389 -8.39 2.64 18.45
C SER A 389 -8.26 2.80 16.94
N LEU A 390 -8.61 3.97 16.43
CA LEU A 390 -8.51 4.34 15.02
C LEU A 390 -8.23 5.84 14.91
N ASP A 391 -7.61 6.27 13.82
CA ASP A 391 -7.50 7.69 13.48
C ASP A 391 -8.84 8.14 12.86
N ILE A 392 -9.76 8.61 13.70
CA ILE A 392 -11.14 8.85 13.29
C ILE A 392 -11.25 10.22 12.61
N ASN A 393 -10.44 11.20 13.05
CA ASN A 393 -10.47 12.58 12.56
C ASN A 393 -9.41 12.87 11.47
N LYS A 394 -8.58 11.88 11.12
CA LYS A 394 -7.51 11.94 10.11
C LYS A 394 -6.39 12.91 10.47
N ASP A 395 -6.14 13.13 11.75
CA ASP A 395 -5.03 13.96 12.21
C ASP A 395 -3.70 13.18 12.35
N GLY A 396 -3.73 11.88 12.03
CA GLY A 396 -2.58 10.99 12.07
C GLY A 396 -2.35 10.37 13.45
N LYS A 397 -3.27 10.54 14.40
CA LYS A 397 -3.15 10.03 15.77
C LYS A 397 -4.23 9.02 16.05
N LYS A 398 -3.94 8.09 16.96
CA LYS A 398 -4.89 7.05 17.35
C LYS A 398 -5.89 7.61 18.36
N ASP A 399 -7.11 7.87 17.91
CA ASP A 399 -8.25 8.23 18.74
C ASP A 399 -8.86 6.98 19.38
N LEU A 400 -9.75 7.18 20.36
CA LEU A 400 -10.52 6.10 20.96
C LEU A 400 -11.99 6.21 20.60
N ILE A 401 -12.58 5.06 20.29
CA ILE A 401 -14.02 4.88 20.17
C ILE A 401 -14.49 4.07 21.36
N GLU A 402 -15.33 4.67 22.20
CA GLU A 402 -15.97 4.04 23.34
C GLU A 402 -17.35 3.52 22.91
N VAL A 403 -17.55 2.21 23.02
CA VAL A 403 -18.84 1.56 22.79
C VAL A 403 -19.40 1.07 24.11
N LYS A 404 -20.46 1.72 24.58
CA LYS A 404 -21.22 1.36 25.78
C LYS A 404 -22.46 0.58 25.39
N ARG A 405 -22.75 -0.49 26.11
CA ARG A 405 -23.89 -1.37 25.83
C ARG A 405 -24.68 -1.75 27.08
N SER A 406 -26.00 -1.61 27.02
CA SER A 406 -26.93 -2.09 28.06
C SER A 406 -28.16 -2.74 27.40
N GLY A 407 -28.31 -4.05 27.55
CA GLY A 407 -29.31 -4.83 26.78
C GLY A 407 -29.06 -4.70 25.28
N SER A 408 -30.07 -4.21 24.55
CA SER A 408 -30.03 -3.93 23.11
C SER A 408 -29.64 -2.49 22.77
N TYR A 409 -29.38 -1.64 23.76
CA TYR A 409 -28.99 -0.24 23.55
C TYR A 409 -27.48 -0.10 23.45
N TYR A 410 -27.03 0.66 22.44
CA TYR A 410 -25.63 0.98 22.20
C TYR A 410 -25.45 2.50 22.19
N TRP A 411 -24.39 2.96 22.87
CA TRP A 411 -23.91 4.34 22.82
C TRP A 411 -22.48 4.33 22.34
N VAL A 412 -22.17 5.21 21.39
CA VAL A 412 -20.83 5.34 20.81
C VAL A 412 -20.35 6.76 21.05
N ASP A 413 -19.24 6.88 21.76
CA ASP A 413 -18.53 8.14 22.00
C ASP A 413 -17.13 8.08 21.40
N VAL A 414 -16.55 9.24 21.10
CA VAL A 414 -15.17 9.34 20.62
C VAL A 414 -14.37 10.21 21.57
N LEU A 415 -13.15 9.79 21.85
CA LEU A 415 -12.16 10.58 22.56
C LEU A 415 -11.01 10.87 21.61
N LEU A 416 -10.83 12.15 21.27
CA LEU A 416 -9.76 12.58 20.37
C LEU A 416 -8.43 12.64 21.10
N ASN A 417 -7.39 12.09 20.49
CA ASN A 417 -6.05 12.05 21.03
C ASN A 417 -5.25 13.31 20.61
N ASP A 418 -4.49 13.89 21.53
CA ASP A 418 -3.58 14.98 21.20
C ASP A 418 -2.23 14.51 20.62
N GLY A 419 -1.94 13.21 20.69
CA GLY A 419 -0.73 12.56 20.20
C GLY A 419 0.40 12.50 21.23
N GLU A 420 0.16 13.01 22.43
CA GLU A 420 1.08 12.96 23.57
C GLU A 420 0.55 12.02 24.67
N GLY A 421 -0.43 11.18 24.31
CA GLY A 421 -1.10 10.27 25.23
C GLY A 421 -2.12 10.98 26.12
N THR A 422 -2.80 12.02 25.63
CA THR A 422 -3.98 12.58 26.28
C THR A 422 -5.22 12.56 25.39
N PHE A 423 -6.38 12.36 26.03
CA PHE A 423 -7.66 12.17 25.34
C PHE A 423 -8.68 13.23 25.75
N ILE A 424 -9.37 13.81 24.75
CA ILE A 424 -10.46 14.75 24.94
C ILE A 424 -11.75 14.12 24.43
N ARG A 425 -12.65 13.79 25.36
CA ARG A 425 -13.98 13.28 25.05
C ARG A 425 -14.76 14.30 24.23
N GLN A 426 -15.25 13.87 23.07
CA GLN A 426 -16.24 14.58 22.29
C GLN A 426 -17.60 14.03 22.71
N ASN A 427 -18.38 14.84 23.42
CA ASN A 427 -19.73 14.43 23.81
C ASN A 427 -20.63 14.44 22.58
N PHE A 428 -20.80 13.28 21.95
CA PHE A 428 -21.84 13.10 20.94
C PHE A 428 -23.14 12.76 21.68
N GLU A 429 -24.14 13.60 21.55
CA GLU A 429 -25.50 13.28 22.02
C GLU A 429 -26.19 12.31 21.03
N THR A 430 -25.49 11.28 20.56
CA THR A 430 -26.04 10.33 19.57
C THR A 430 -26.19 8.95 20.17
N GLU A 431 -27.44 8.64 20.49
CA GLU A 431 -27.90 7.30 20.82
C GLU A 431 -28.16 6.54 19.50
N ILE A 432 -27.51 5.39 19.32
CA ILE A 432 -27.85 4.47 18.23
C ILE A 432 -28.70 3.37 18.85
N VAL A 433 -30.02 3.50 18.68
CA VAL A 433 -30.95 2.44 19.09
C VAL A 433 -30.89 1.33 18.05
N LEU A 434 -30.10 0.29 18.30
CA LEU A 434 -30.10 -0.94 17.51
C LEU A 434 -31.24 -1.82 18.04
N THR A 435 -32.39 -1.79 17.36
CA THR A 435 -33.64 -2.38 17.90
C THR A 435 -33.70 -3.90 17.87
N ASP A 436 -32.78 -4.60 17.20
CA ASP A 436 -32.84 -6.06 17.07
C ASP A 436 -31.50 -6.76 17.34
N SER A 437 -31.52 -7.60 18.38
CA SER A 437 -30.54 -8.58 18.83
C SER A 437 -29.48 -8.14 19.85
N ASP A 438 -29.52 -8.78 21.03
CA ASP A 438 -28.54 -8.69 22.13
C ASP A 438 -27.14 -9.25 21.78
N LYS A 439 -26.76 -9.32 20.50
CA LYS A 439 -25.58 -10.09 20.08
C LYS A 439 -24.78 -9.44 18.94
N SER A 440 -25.16 -8.28 18.41
CA SER A 440 -24.45 -7.63 17.30
C SER A 440 -23.00 -7.29 17.63
N GLN A 441 -22.11 -7.45 16.64
CA GLN A 441 -20.70 -7.07 16.68
C GLN A 441 -20.54 -5.73 15.96
N LEU A 442 -19.88 -4.76 16.60
CA LEU A 442 -19.57 -3.46 16.00
C LEU A 442 -18.11 -3.46 15.58
N GLU A 443 -17.86 -3.01 14.36
CA GLU A 443 -16.53 -2.88 13.77
C GLU A 443 -16.39 -1.48 13.17
N PHE A 444 -15.18 -0.93 13.22
CA PHE A 444 -14.89 0.42 12.76
C PHE A 444 -13.74 0.35 11.78
N ASN A 445 -13.93 0.87 10.57
CA ASN A 445 -12.90 0.94 9.54
C ASN A 445 -13.37 1.82 8.37
N ASP A 446 -12.46 2.14 7.45
CA ASP A 446 -12.76 2.76 6.15
C ASP A 446 -13.22 1.67 5.18
N PHE A 447 -14.52 1.37 5.19
CA PHE A 447 -15.08 0.28 4.38
C PHE A 447 -15.38 0.73 2.95
N ASP A 448 -15.67 2.01 2.72
CA ASP A 448 -16.01 2.53 1.40
C ASP A 448 -14.84 3.13 0.61
N GLY A 449 -13.67 3.26 1.26
CA GLY A 449 -12.44 3.73 0.65
C GLY A 449 -12.39 5.24 0.45
N ASP A 450 -13.32 5.99 1.04
CA ASP A 450 -13.31 7.46 1.03
C ASP A 450 -12.32 8.04 2.07
N GLY A 451 -11.70 7.17 2.86
CA GLY A 451 -10.71 7.49 3.88
C GLY A 451 -11.33 7.83 5.23
N PHE A 452 -12.64 7.98 5.35
CA PHE A 452 -13.34 8.24 6.62
C PHE A 452 -13.64 6.90 7.31
N VAL A 453 -13.87 6.95 8.63
CA VAL A 453 -14.20 5.74 9.38
C VAL A 453 -15.72 5.54 9.37
N GLU A 454 -16.15 4.38 8.93
CA GLU A 454 -17.52 3.90 9.09
C GLU A 454 -17.63 2.98 10.29
N MET A 455 -18.87 2.88 10.81
CA MET A 455 -19.26 1.86 11.76
C MET A 455 -20.07 0.79 11.04
N LEU A 456 -19.56 -0.44 11.05
CA LEU A 456 -20.26 -1.64 10.60
C LEU A 456 -20.91 -2.32 11.80
N VAL A 457 -22.23 -2.51 11.73
CA VAL A 457 -23.01 -3.28 12.69
C VAL A 457 -23.32 -4.63 12.08
N LEU A 458 -22.71 -5.69 12.59
CA LEU A 458 -22.95 -7.07 12.18
C LEU A 458 -24.02 -7.70 13.07
N HIS A 459 -25.19 -7.97 12.50
CA HIS A 459 -26.34 -8.52 13.22
C HIS A 459 -26.14 -10.01 13.51
N LYS A 460 -26.31 -10.41 14.77
CA LYS A 460 -26.30 -11.82 15.18
C LYS A 460 -27.73 -12.26 15.49
N GLU A 461 -28.43 -12.77 14.49
CA GLU A 461 -29.75 -13.37 14.72
C GLU A 461 -29.68 -14.89 14.93
N GLU A 462 -30.52 -15.39 15.84
CA GLU A 462 -30.79 -16.81 16.04
C GLU A 462 -32.02 -17.23 15.21
N THR A 463 -31.85 -17.48 13.91
CA THR A 463 -32.94 -18.01 13.08
C THR A 463 -32.63 -19.41 12.56
N GLU A 464 -33.52 -20.37 12.82
CA GLU A 464 -33.46 -21.74 12.28
C GLU A 464 -33.97 -21.85 10.83
N THR A 465 -34.38 -20.72 10.23
CA THR A 465 -35.03 -20.65 8.91
C THR A 465 -34.10 -20.13 7.81
N TYR A 466 -34.27 -20.66 6.59
CA TYR A 466 -33.55 -20.25 5.38
C TYR A 466 -34.25 -19.07 4.69
N GLU A 467 -34.07 -17.86 5.21
CA GLU A 467 -34.62 -16.65 4.59
C GLU A 467 -33.52 -15.59 4.35
N ASP A 468 -33.85 -14.61 3.49
CA ASP A 468 -33.04 -13.39 3.32
C ASP A 468 -33.13 -12.60 4.62
N VAL A 469 -32.01 -12.46 5.33
CA VAL A 469 -31.94 -11.73 6.60
C VAL A 469 -30.89 -10.65 6.50
N ASP A 470 -31.21 -9.45 6.98
CA ASP A 470 -30.25 -8.38 7.17
C ASP A 470 -29.14 -8.86 8.11
N PHE A 471 -27.92 -8.97 7.59
CA PHE A 471 -26.76 -9.45 8.36
C PHE A 471 -25.82 -8.31 8.77
N ALA A 472 -25.92 -7.16 8.12
CA ALA A 472 -25.12 -6.01 8.46
C ALA A 472 -25.82 -4.68 8.15
N ASP A 473 -25.41 -3.63 8.87
CA ASP A 473 -25.70 -2.22 8.54
C ASP A 473 -24.40 -1.42 8.57
N LEU A 474 -24.24 -0.46 7.65
CA LEU A 474 -23.09 0.44 7.63
C LEU A 474 -23.54 1.87 7.93
N TYR A 475 -22.82 2.55 8.82
CA TYR A 475 -23.10 3.91 9.25
C TYR A 475 -21.90 4.81 8.99
N LYS A 476 -22.13 6.01 8.46
CA LYS A 476 -21.10 7.05 8.33
C LYS A 476 -20.90 7.74 9.68
N ILE A 477 -19.65 8.01 10.06
CA ILE A 477 -19.33 8.81 11.25
C ILE A 477 -18.87 10.20 10.80
N ASP A 478 -19.64 11.23 11.15
CA ASP A 478 -19.26 12.65 10.94
C ASP A 478 -18.88 13.32 12.27
N ILE A 479 -17.58 13.53 12.47
CA ILE A 479 -17.01 14.14 13.68
C ILE A 479 -17.29 15.65 13.72
N GLU A 480 -17.50 16.31 12.58
CA GLU A 480 -17.82 17.74 12.52
C GLU A 480 -19.33 18.01 12.75
N GLY A 481 -20.19 16.99 12.69
CA GLY A 481 -21.63 17.17 12.46
C GLY A 481 -22.62 16.34 13.30
N LYS A 482 -22.19 15.65 14.37
CA LYS A 482 -23.05 14.87 15.31
C LYS A 482 -23.84 13.68 14.74
N LEU A 483 -23.86 13.41 13.43
CA LEU A 483 -24.75 12.38 12.88
C LEU A 483 -24.04 11.06 12.56
N PHE A 484 -24.58 9.96 13.09
CA PHE A 484 -24.46 8.65 12.48
C PHE A 484 -25.60 8.52 11.46
N SER A 485 -25.30 8.64 10.17
CA SER A 485 -26.30 8.38 9.13
C SER A 485 -26.08 6.97 8.58
N LYS A 486 -27.13 6.14 8.62
CA LYS A 486 -27.10 4.83 7.99
C LYS A 486 -26.88 4.97 6.49
N ILE A 487 -25.77 4.42 6.00
CA ILE A 487 -25.39 4.41 4.59
C ILE A 487 -26.19 3.36 3.84
N SER A 488 -26.28 2.15 4.42
CA SER A 488 -26.92 0.99 3.78
C SER A 488 -27.32 -0.10 4.80
N SER A 489 -28.24 -0.97 4.39
CA SER A 489 -28.60 -2.24 5.04
C SER A 489 -28.31 -3.38 4.09
N PHE A 490 -27.79 -4.48 4.60
CA PHE A 490 -27.35 -5.59 3.78
C PHE A 490 -28.01 -6.90 4.19
N SER A 491 -28.74 -7.51 3.27
CA SER A 491 -29.34 -8.84 3.43
C SER A 491 -28.55 -9.89 2.63
N TYR A 492 -28.34 -11.07 3.22
CA TYR A 492 -27.69 -12.20 2.53
C TYR A 492 -28.41 -13.51 2.81
N LYS A 493 -28.51 -14.39 1.79
CA LYS A 493 -29.10 -15.73 1.92
C LYS A 493 -28.22 -16.64 2.76
N ARG A 494 -28.58 -16.80 4.03
CA ARG A 494 -27.80 -17.58 4.99
C ARG A 494 -27.90 -19.08 4.73
N ARG A 495 -26.74 -19.76 4.87
CA ARG A 495 -26.64 -21.22 4.95
C ARG A 495 -25.97 -21.57 6.29
N TYR A 496 -26.76 -21.57 7.37
CA TYR A 496 -26.35 -21.84 8.75
C TYR A 496 -25.23 -20.94 9.32
N LEU A 497 -25.61 -20.09 10.27
CA LEU A 497 -24.66 -19.54 11.25
C LEU A 497 -25.03 -20.15 12.60
N THR A 498 -24.11 -20.93 13.17
CA THR A 498 -24.21 -21.27 14.60
C THR A 498 -23.89 -20.01 15.41
N VAL A 499 -24.31 -20.01 16.67
CA VAL A 499 -24.12 -18.93 17.67
C VAL A 499 -22.65 -18.48 17.82
N ASP A 500 -21.68 -19.22 17.26
CA ASP A 500 -20.24 -19.00 17.28
C ASP A 500 -19.64 -18.31 16.03
N SER A 501 -20.48 -17.80 15.13
CA SER A 501 -20.01 -17.11 13.94
C SER A 501 -19.30 -15.80 14.29
N ARG A 502 -17.97 -15.85 14.37
CA ARG A 502 -17.10 -14.69 14.59
C ARG A 502 -16.65 -14.14 13.24
N TYR A 503 -16.92 -12.86 13.03
CA TYR A 503 -16.40 -12.12 11.89
C TYR A 503 -15.00 -11.60 12.22
N SER A 504 -14.11 -11.63 11.25
CA SER A 504 -12.87 -10.85 11.26
C SER A 504 -12.98 -9.76 10.22
N ILE A 505 -12.54 -8.56 10.55
CA ILE A 505 -12.36 -7.47 9.60
C ILE A 505 -10.86 -7.32 9.34
N THR A 506 -10.45 -7.50 8.09
CA THR A 506 -9.05 -7.33 7.68
C THR A 506 -8.99 -7.20 6.16
N ASP A 507 -7.99 -6.48 5.67
CA ASP A 507 -7.61 -6.52 4.26
C ASP A 507 -7.02 -7.91 3.95
N LEU A 508 -7.82 -8.77 3.30
CA LEU A 508 -7.46 -10.14 2.94
C LEU A 508 -6.79 -10.21 1.57
N ASN A 509 -7.17 -9.33 0.64
CA ASN A 509 -6.75 -9.39 -0.76
C ASN A 509 -5.62 -8.40 -1.11
N GLY A 510 -5.27 -7.48 -0.20
CA GLY A 510 -4.22 -6.48 -0.34
C GLY A 510 -4.60 -5.24 -1.16
N ASN A 511 -5.90 -4.97 -1.34
CA ASN A 511 -6.43 -3.79 -2.04
C ASN A 511 -6.36 -2.51 -1.18
N GLY A 512 -6.08 -2.62 0.12
CA GLY A 512 -6.08 -1.52 1.07
C GLY A 512 -7.45 -1.19 1.67
N LEU A 513 -8.48 -2.00 1.41
CA LEU A 513 -9.82 -1.95 2.01
C LEU A 513 -10.05 -3.19 2.88
N PRO A 514 -10.87 -3.09 3.92
CA PRO A 514 -11.14 -4.21 4.81
C PRO A 514 -12.27 -5.11 4.28
N GLU A 515 -12.01 -6.42 4.23
CA GLU A 515 -13.05 -7.41 3.99
C GLU A 515 -13.65 -7.97 5.28
N ILE A 516 -14.94 -8.36 5.20
CA ILE A 516 -15.63 -9.12 6.23
C ILE A 516 -15.40 -10.60 6.00
N TYR A 517 -14.61 -11.25 6.85
CA TYR A 517 -14.40 -12.70 6.81
C TYR A 517 -15.23 -13.42 7.86
N ASN A 518 -16.13 -14.28 7.40
CA ASN A 518 -16.90 -15.17 8.26
C ASN A 518 -16.11 -16.47 8.52
N ARG A 519 -15.65 -16.64 9.76
CA ARG A 519 -14.84 -17.81 10.14
C ARG A 519 -15.62 -19.13 10.12
N ALA A 520 -16.95 -19.10 10.24
CA ALA A 520 -17.78 -20.29 10.28
C ALA A 520 -18.12 -20.78 8.87
N SER A 521 -18.47 -19.87 7.96
CA SER A 521 -18.79 -20.23 6.57
C SER A 521 -17.58 -20.26 5.63
N HIS A 522 -16.43 -19.71 6.07
CA HIS A 522 -15.25 -19.49 5.23
C HIS A 522 -15.55 -18.61 4.01
N GLU A 523 -16.45 -17.65 4.16
CA GLU A 523 -16.82 -16.69 3.12
C GLU A 523 -16.26 -15.31 3.48
N ALA A 524 -15.82 -14.58 2.45
CA ALA A 524 -15.38 -13.19 2.57
C ALA A 524 -16.30 -12.28 1.77
N PHE A 525 -16.49 -11.05 2.26
CA PHE A 525 -17.32 -10.03 1.62
C PHE A 525 -16.58 -8.69 1.57
N GLU A 526 -16.64 -8.02 0.43
CA GLU A 526 -16.04 -6.70 0.18
C GLU A 526 -17.15 -5.68 -0.08
N PHE A 527 -16.98 -4.44 0.36
CA PHE A 527 -17.95 -3.38 0.09
C PHE A 527 -17.73 -2.80 -1.32
N ASP A 528 -18.74 -2.92 -2.18
CA ASP A 528 -18.79 -2.21 -3.46
C ASP A 528 -19.50 -0.86 -3.30
N SER A 529 -18.73 0.21 -3.48
CA SER A 529 -19.22 1.59 -3.39
C SER A 529 -20.23 1.96 -4.47
N ASN A 530 -20.24 1.26 -5.62
CA ASN A 530 -21.18 1.52 -6.71
C ASN A 530 -22.58 0.99 -6.38
N THR A 531 -22.65 -0.25 -5.93
CA THR A 531 -23.92 -0.88 -5.51
C THR A 531 -24.32 -0.49 -4.09
N LYS A 532 -23.38 0.06 -3.31
CA LYS A 532 -23.50 0.32 -1.86
C LYS A 532 -23.89 -0.98 -1.13
N ASN A 533 -23.21 -2.07 -1.48
CA ASN A 533 -23.50 -3.40 -0.98
C ASN A 533 -22.22 -4.18 -0.67
N PHE A 534 -22.29 -5.13 0.26
CA PHE A 534 -21.22 -6.11 0.47
C PHE A 534 -21.43 -7.28 -0.51
N GLU A 535 -20.45 -7.48 -1.38
CA GLU A 535 -20.44 -8.57 -2.36
C GLU A 535 -19.53 -9.70 -1.88
N LYS A 536 -19.96 -10.94 -2.09
CA LYS A 536 -19.12 -12.10 -1.78
C LYS A 536 -17.94 -12.13 -2.76
N ILE A 537 -16.74 -12.29 -2.22
CA ILE A 537 -15.52 -12.47 -3.00
C ILE A 537 -15.06 -13.94 -2.96
N ASP A 538 -14.39 -14.37 -4.03
CA ASP A 538 -13.95 -15.76 -4.25
C ASP A 538 -12.64 -16.11 -3.54
#